data_AF-A0A7X8MBR8-F1
#
_entry.id   AF-A0A7X8MBR8-F1
#
_cell.length_a   1.000
_cell.length_b   1.000
_cell.length_c   1.000
_cell.angle_alpha   90.00
_cell.angle_beta   90.00
_cell.angle_gamma   90.00
#
_symmetry.space_group_name_H-M   'P 1'
#
loop_
_entity.id
_entity.type
_entity.pdbx_description
1 polymer ?
#
loop_
_entity_poly.entity_id
_entity_poly.type
_entity_poly.pdbx_seq_one_letter_code
_entity_poly.pdbx_strand_id
1 'polypeptide(L)'
;FVVLKQGAELPADATLAQAKSAGAVTINYGMFINSIINFLIIAFAIFMVIRWINKLKRHPEAPAAAPTTKECPYCLSTIAVKAVRCPHCTSELKA
;
A
#
# COMPACT_ATOMS: atom_id res chain seq x y z
N PHE A 1 8.90 16.18 31.84
CA PHE A 1 7.46 16.34 32.10
C PHE A 1 7.28 17.73 32.66
N VAL A 2 6.53 18.61 32.00
CA VAL A 2 6.23 19.94 32.54
C VAL A 2 4.85 19.85 33.19
N VAL A 3 4.83 20.04 34.50
CA VAL A 3 3.61 20.04 35.31
C VAL A 3 3.07 21.47 35.29
N LEU A 4 1.97 21.71 34.58
CA LEU A 4 1.39 23.06 34.41
C LEU A 4 0.46 23.48 35.56
N LYS A 5 0.18 22.59 36.53
CA LYS A 5 -0.47 22.96 37.79
C LYS A 5 -0.15 21.92 38.86
N GLN A 6 0.53 22.33 39.94
CA GLN A 6 0.61 21.57 41.18
C GLN A 6 -0.80 21.53 41.79
N GLY A 7 -1.50 20.43 41.59
CA GLY A 7 -2.66 20.11 42.41
C GLY A 7 -2.15 19.80 43.81
N ALA A 8 -2.51 20.67 44.76
CA ALA A 8 -2.43 20.56 46.22
C ALA A 8 -1.29 19.68 46.80
N GLU A 9 -0.30 20.38 47.38
CA GLU A 9 0.71 19.91 48.36
C GLU A 9 0.82 18.39 48.56
N LEU A 10 1.77 17.76 47.88
CA LEU A 10 2.19 16.39 48.13
C LEU A 10 3.73 16.35 48.31
N PRO A 11 4.24 15.60 49.31
CA PRO A 11 5.64 15.63 49.72
C PRO A 11 6.58 15.05 48.65
N ALA A 12 7.86 15.45 48.77
CA ALA A 12 8.90 15.38 47.73
C ALA A 12 9.36 13.96 47.31
N ASP A 13 8.67 12.90 47.75
CA ASP A 13 9.02 11.49 47.54
C ASP A 13 7.95 10.68 46.77
N ALA A 14 6.94 11.33 46.18
CA ALA A 14 5.90 10.63 45.40
C ALA A 14 6.42 10.13 44.03
N THR A 15 6.47 8.80 43.89
CA THR A 15 6.86 8.08 42.66
C THR A 15 5.85 8.26 41.51
N LEU A 16 6.32 8.01 40.28
CA LEU A 16 5.62 8.15 38.97
C LEU A 16 4.17 7.60 38.92
N ALA A 17 3.82 6.68 39.82
CA ALA A 17 2.49 6.08 39.91
C ALA A 17 1.43 7.05 40.46
N GLN A 18 1.78 7.91 41.41
CA GLN A 18 0.82 8.81 42.09
C GLN A 18 0.47 10.05 41.25
N ALA A 19 1.38 10.49 40.37
CA ALA A 19 1.12 11.58 39.42
C ALA A 19 0.13 11.17 38.30
N LYS A 20 0.06 9.88 37.94
CA LYS A 20 -0.91 9.38 36.94
C LYS A 20 -2.33 9.28 37.50
N SER A 21 -2.50 8.99 38.79
CA SER A 21 -3.81 8.83 39.45
C SER A 21 -4.51 10.16 39.79
N ALA A 22 -3.77 11.27 39.88
CA ALA A 22 -4.33 12.59 40.20
C ALA A 22 -4.94 13.33 38.99
N GLY A 23 -5.21 12.64 37.87
CA GLY A 23 -5.76 13.28 36.69
C GLY A 23 -4.85 14.33 36.07
N ALA A 24 -3.52 14.26 36.32
CA ALA A 24 -2.56 15.02 35.56
C ALA A 24 -2.63 14.52 34.13
N VAL A 25 -3.37 15.23 33.29
CA VAL A 25 -3.25 15.16 31.83
C VAL A 25 -1.86 15.69 31.50
N THR A 26 -0.87 14.84 31.75
CA THR A 26 0.43 14.97 31.13
C THR A 26 0.12 14.89 29.65
N ILE A 27 0.22 16.02 28.95
CA ILE A 27 0.24 15.96 27.49
C ILE A 27 1.54 15.23 27.18
N ASN A 28 1.45 13.91 27.02
CA ASN A 28 2.55 13.02 26.72
C ASN A 28 2.99 13.23 25.28
N TYR A 29 3.34 14.48 24.94
CA TYR A 29 3.90 14.86 23.66
C TYR A 29 5.07 13.93 23.31
N GLY A 30 5.89 13.55 24.29
CA GLY A 30 6.96 12.58 24.11
C GLY A 30 6.47 11.21 23.59
N MET A 31 5.38 10.68 24.14
CA MET A 31 4.83 9.38 23.72
C MET A 31 4.12 9.48 22.37
N PHE A 32 3.37 10.56 22.15
CA PHE A 32 2.70 10.82 20.86
C PHE A 32 3.71 10.99 19.72
N ILE A 33 4.76 11.78 19.95
CA ILE A 33 5.86 11.98 18.98
C ILE A 33 6.62 10.67 18.76
N ASN A 34 6.88 9.88 19.81
CA ASN A 34 7.50 8.57 19.67
C ASN A 34 6.67 7.62 18.78
N SER A 35 5.35 7.57 19.00
CA SER A 35 4.44 6.78 18.16
C SER A 35 4.43 7.24 16.71
N ILE A 36 4.45 8.55 16.44
CA ILE A 36 4.55 9.10 15.08
C ILE A 36 5.88 8.70 14.43
N ILE A 37 6.99 8.86 15.14
CA ILE A 37 8.32 8.49 14.64
C ILE A 37 8.37 7.00 14.32
N ASN A 38 7.86 6.14 15.21
CA ASN A 38 7.84 4.70 14.99
C ASN A 38 6.99 4.31 13.77
N PHE A 39 5.80 4.92 13.62
CA PHE A 39 4.95 4.72 12.45
C PHE A 39 5.65 5.13 11.15
N LEU A 40 6.31 6.29 11.13
CA LEU A 40 7.05 6.77 9.97
C LEU A 40 8.23 5.85 9.61
N ILE A 41 8.98 5.34 10.60
CA ILE A 41 10.09 4.41 10.37
C ILE A 41 9.59 3.12 9.73
N ILE A 42 8.53 2.51 10.27
CA ILE A 42 7.97 1.25 9.75
C ILE A 42 7.41 1.45 8.34
N ALA A 43 6.65 2.54 8.12
CA ALA A 43 6.10 2.88 6.81
C ALA A 43 7.21 3.07 5.76
N PHE A 44 8.29 3.79 6.13
CA PHE A 44 9.43 4.01 5.25
C PHE A 44 10.19 2.71 4.94
N ALA A 45 10.38 1.83 5.94
CA ALA A 45 11.02 0.52 5.75
C ALA A 45 10.22 -0.36 4.79
N ILE A 46 8.90 -0.49 4.99
CA ILE A 46 8.02 -1.26 4.11
C ILE A 46 8.03 -0.68 2.68
N PHE A 47 7.96 0.64 2.55
CA PHE A 47 8.04 1.32 1.25
C PHE A 47 9.33 0.99 0.50
N MET A 48 10.49 1.03 1.17
CA MET A 48 11.77 0.66 0.55
C MET A 48 11.79 -0.80 0.10
N VAL A 49 11.27 -1.73 0.90
CA VAL A 49 11.18 -3.16 0.56
C VAL A 49 10.30 -3.37 -0.67
N ILE A 50 9.10 -2.79 -0.70
CA ILE A 50 8.18 -2.92 -1.85
C ILE A 50 8.82 -2.30 -3.11
N ARG A 51 9.47 -1.14 -2.98
CA ARG A 51 10.19 -0.50 -4.10
C ARG A 51 11.31 -1.38 -4.63
N TRP A 52 12.08 -2.02 -3.75
CA TRP A 52 13.14 -2.95 -4.13
C TRP A 52 12.58 -4.19 -4.82
N ILE A 53 11.56 -4.82 -4.24
CA ILE A 53 10.90 -5.98 -4.83
C ILE A 53 10.30 -5.63 -6.20
N ASN A 54 9.63 -4.48 -6.35
CA ASN A 54 9.09 -4.04 -7.63
C ASN A 54 10.18 -3.71 -8.65
N LYS A 55 11.34 -3.20 -8.21
CA LYS A 55 12.50 -2.97 -9.08
C LYS A 55 13.12 -4.29 -9.56
N LEU A 56 13.18 -5.30 -8.68
CA LEU A 56 13.77 -6.61 -8.98
C LEU A 56 12.81 -7.51 -9.78
N LYS A 57 11.50 -7.43 -9.50
CA LYS A 57 10.42 -8.07 -10.28
C LYS A 57 10.20 -7.43 -11.64
N ARG A 58 10.86 -6.30 -11.92
CA ARG A 58 10.97 -5.71 -13.25
C ARG A 58 11.95 -6.53 -14.10
N HIS A 59 11.77 -7.86 -14.13
CA HIS A 59 12.11 -8.62 -15.32
C HIS A 59 11.28 -8.01 -16.47
N PRO A 60 11.83 -7.86 -17.67
CA PRO A 60 10.99 -7.57 -18.83
C PRO A 60 9.95 -8.68 -18.86
N GLU A 61 8.69 -8.34 -18.59
CA GLU A 61 7.58 -9.21 -18.92
C GLU A 61 7.87 -9.68 -20.34
N ALA A 62 8.06 -11.00 -20.50
CA ALA A 62 8.22 -11.60 -21.81
C ALA A 62 7.13 -10.96 -22.69
N PRO A 63 7.50 -10.38 -23.84
CA PRO A 63 6.62 -9.48 -24.60
C PRO A 63 5.25 -10.13 -24.65
N ALA A 64 4.25 -9.41 -24.11
CA ALA A 64 2.88 -9.89 -23.95
C ALA A 64 2.55 -10.73 -25.18
N ALA A 65 2.29 -12.02 -24.97
CA ALA A 65 2.13 -12.98 -26.05
C ALA A 65 1.25 -12.34 -27.12
N ALA A 66 1.81 -12.15 -28.32
CA ALA A 66 1.15 -11.39 -29.38
C ALA A 66 -0.30 -11.87 -29.50
N PRO A 67 -1.28 -10.96 -29.65
CA PRO A 67 -2.69 -11.31 -29.59
C PRO A 67 -2.96 -12.46 -30.57
N THR A 68 -3.39 -13.61 -30.04
CA THR A 68 -3.65 -14.83 -30.82
C THR A 68 -5.01 -14.77 -31.52
N THR A 69 -5.80 -13.74 -31.22
CA THR A 69 -7.15 -13.51 -31.71
C THR A 69 -7.29 -12.17 -32.45
N LYS A 70 -8.11 -12.15 -33.50
CA LYS A 70 -8.55 -10.97 -34.25
C LYS A 70 -10.08 -10.97 -34.33
N GLU A 71 -10.69 -9.80 -34.51
CA GLU A 71 -12.13 -9.69 -34.75
C GLU A 71 -12.44 -9.90 -36.24
N CYS A 72 -13.49 -10.65 -36.54
CA CYS A 72 -13.97 -10.80 -37.91
C CYS A 72 -14.67 -9.51 -38.38
N PRO A 73 -14.29 -8.91 -39.53
CA PRO A 73 -14.91 -7.68 -40.04
C PRO A 73 -16.37 -7.84 -40.48
N TYR A 74 -16.85 -9.08 -40.67
CA TYR A 74 -18.20 -9.37 -41.15
C TYR A 74 -19.20 -9.64 -40.01
N CYS A 75 -18.80 -10.42 -39.02
CA CYS A 75 -19.69 -10.89 -37.95
C CYS A 75 -19.25 -10.47 -36.54
N LEU A 76 -18.14 -9.74 -36.40
CA LEU A 76 -17.62 -9.20 -35.14
C LEU A 76 -17.31 -10.26 -34.07
N SER A 77 -17.26 -11.54 -34.43
CA SER A 77 -16.84 -12.61 -33.52
C SER A 77 -15.31 -12.65 -33.40
N THR A 78 -14.81 -12.98 -32.21
CA THR A 78 -13.40 -13.22 -31.93
C THR A 78 -12.92 -14.53 -32.55
N ILE A 79 -11.94 -14.47 -33.44
CA ILE A 79 -11.43 -15.61 -34.21
C ILE A 79 -9.89 -15.67 -34.17
N ALA A 80 -9.28 -16.80 -34.50
CA ALA A 80 -7.82 -16.92 -34.53
C ALA A 80 -7.18 -16.03 -35.62
N VAL A 81 -6.02 -15.42 -35.32
CA VAL A 81 -5.32 -14.52 -36.27
C VAL A 81 -4.99 -15.20 -37.61
N LYS A 82 -4.68 -16.50 -37.58
CA LYS A 82 -4.34 -17.29 -38.78
C LYS A 82 -5.56 -17.85 -39.53
N ALA A 83 -6.79 -17.54 -39.10
CA ALA A 83 -7.99 -18.05 -39.77
C ALA A 83 -8.17 -17.39 -41.15
N VAL A 84 -8.27 -18.23 -42.18
CA VAL A 84 -8.57 -17.85 -43.59
C VAL A 84 -10.08 -17.83 -43.85
N ARG A 85 -10.87 -18.59 -43.07
CA ARG A 85 -12.34 -18.56 -43.09
C ARG A 85 -12.90 -18.44 -41.68
N CYS A 86 -13.92 -17.60 -41.52
CA CYS A 86 -14.56 -17.40 -40.22
C CYS A 86 -15.48 -18.58 -39.86
N PRO A 87 -15.35 -19.21 -38.67
CA PRO A 87 -16.21 -20.33 -38.27
C PRO A 87 -17.66 -19.90 -37.95
N HIS A 88 -17.89 -18.63 -37.61
CA HIS A 88 -19.22 -18.14 -37.23
C HIS A 88 -20.09 -17.73 -38.43
N CYS A 89 -19.49 -17.12 -39.45
CA CYS A 89 -20.23 -16.57 -40.60
C CYS A 89 -19.74 -17.09 -41.95
N THR A 90 -18.84 -18.08 -41.95
CA THR A 90 -18.29 -18.76 -43.14
C THR A 90 -17.64 -17.88 -44.20
N SER A 91 -17.47 -16.57 -43.94
CA SER A 91 -16.84 -15.62 -44.85
C SER A 91 -15.34 -15.86 -44.97
N GLU A 92 -14.82 -15.59 -46.16
CA GLU A 92 -13.38 -15.63 -46.44
C GLU A 92 -12.72 -14.35 -45.94
N LEU A 93 -11.70 -14.54 -45.11
CA LEU A 93 -10.90 -13.46 -44.56
C LEU A 93 -9.58 -13.43 -45.30
N LYS A 94 -9.29 -12.28 -45.91
CA LYS A 94 -7.99 -12.06 -46.54
C LYS A 94 -6.92 -12.02 -45.44
N ALA A 95 -5.86 -12.80 -45.65
CA ALA A 95 -4.74 -12.94 -44.72
C ALA A 95 -4.01 -11.62 -44.51
#